data_AF-A0A0N0TI00-F1
#
_entry.id   AF-A0A0N0TI00-F1
#
_cell.length_a   1.000
_cell.length_b   1.000
_cell.length_c   1.000
_cell.angle_alpha   90.00
_cell.angle_beta   90.00
_cell.angle_gamma   90.00
#
_symmetry.space_group_name_H-M   'P 1'
#
loop_
_entity.id
_entity.type
_entity.pdbx_description
1 polymer ?
#
loop_
_entity_poly.entity_id
_entity_poly.type
_entity_poly.pdbx_seq_one_letter_code
_entity_poly.pdbx_strand_id
1 'polypeptide(L)' 'MFGRREPVPFAFVAEADRFRSNVTPPPRERSTVGQMAGRWLLGLTLVAGLVGSLVIGTPALTPDRTADQPQQSQASERR' A
#
# COMPACT_ATOMS: atom_id res chain seq x y z
N MET A 1 -19.42 9.12 -59.38
CA MET A 1 -18.19 8.42 -59.83
C MET A 1 -17.75 7.47 -58.74
N PHE A 2 -17.99 6.17 -58.90
CA PHE A 2 -17.52 5.11 -58.01
C PHE A 2 -16.03 4.90 -58.26
N GLY A 3 -15.17 5.35 -57.33
CA GLY A 3 -13.74 5.03 -57.37
C GLY A 3 -13.53 3.55 -57.07
N ARG A 4 -12.94 2.82 -58.02
CA ARG A 4 -12.50 1.44 -57.82
C ARG A 4 -11.44 1.43 -56.70
N ARG A 5 -11.77 0.80 -55.56
CA ARG A 5 -10.78 0.37 -54.57
C ARG A 5 -10.48 -1.10 -54.81
N GLU A 6 -9.24 -1.37 -55.19
CA GLU A 6 -8.71 -2.71 -55.47
C GLU A 6 -8.65 -3.53 -54.17
N PRO A 7 -9.12 -4.78 -54.15
CA PRO A 7 -8.97 -5.65 -52.98
C PRO A 7 -7.51 -6.07 -52.84
N VAL A 8 -6.78 -5.46 -51.91
CA VAL A 8 -5.42 -5.88 -51.59
C VAL A 8 -5.45 -7.28 -50.95
N PRO A 9 -4.66 -8.25 -51.44
CA PRO A 9 -4.90 -9.69 -51.22
C PRO A 9 -4.49 -10.24 -49.85
N PHE A 10 -3.96 -9.42 -48.94
CA PHE A 10 -3.78 -9.83 -47.55
C PHE A 10 -4.02 -8.62 -46.65
N ALA A 11 -5.24 -8.48 -46.14
CA ALA A 11 -5.45 -7.66 -44.97
C ALA A 11 -4.88 -8.46 -43.78
N PHE A 12 -3.67 -8.12 -43.32
CA PHE A 12 -3.17 -8.56 -42.00
C PHE A 12 -3.99 -7.85 -40.90
N VAL A 13 -5.30 -8.13 -40.87
CA VAL A 13 -6.15 -7.80 -39.73
C VAL A 13 -5.86 -8.86 -38.68
N ALA A 14 -4.86 -8.56 -37.85
CA ALA A 14 -4.76 -9.03 -36.48
C ALA A 14 -5.08 -10.52 -36.22
N GLU A 15 -4.40 -11.46 -36.89
CA GLU A 15 -4.29 -12.82 -36.31
C GLU A 15 -3.52 -12.77 -34.97
N ALA A 16 -2.82 -11.66 -34.68
CA ALA A 16 -2.21 -11.38 -33.38
C ALA A 16 -3.22 -11.10 -32.25
N ASP A 17 -4.48 -10.70 -32.54
CA ASP A 17 -5.51 -10.53 -31.49
C ASP A 17 -6.20 -11.85 -31.12
N ARG A 18 -5.97 -12.94 -31.89
CA ARG A 18 -6.62 -14.25 -31.67
C ARG A 18 -5.79 -15.20 -30.79
N PHE A 19 -4.56 -14.86 -30.42
CA PHE A 19 -3.87 -15.56 -29.33
C PHE A 19 -4.26 -15.01 -27.96
N ARG A 20 -5.57 -14.85 -27.71
CA ARG A 20 -6.05 -14.87 -26.33
C ARG A 20 -5.92 -16.31 -25.87
N SER A 21 -4.91 -16.55 -25.05
CA SER A 21 -4.67 -17.82 -24.39
C SER A 21 -6.01 -18.42 -23.95
N ASN A 22 -6.28 -19.65 -24.38
CA ASN A 22 -7.43 -20.44 -23.96
C ASN A 22 -7.21 -20.90 -22.51
N VAL A 23 -7.06 -19.93 -21.62
CA VAL A 23 -6.88 -20.12 -20.19
C VAL A 23 -7.98 -19.27 -19.58
N THR A 24 -9.11 -19.91 -19.30
CA THR A 24 -10.09 -19.35 -18.37
C THR A 24 -9.32 -18.97 -17.11
N PRO A 25 -9.36 -17.69 -16.68
CA PRO A 25 -8.64 -17.28 -15.47
C PRO A 25 -9.03 -18.23 -14.34
N PRO A 26 -8.06 -18.82 -13.62
CA PRO A 26 -8.38 -19.76 -12.55
C PRO A 26 -9.34 -19.06 -11.57
N PRO A 27 -10.37 -19.78 -11.07
CA PRO A 27 -11.30 -19.22 -10.10
C PRO A 27 -10.51 -18.59 -8.96
N ARG A 28 -10.87 -17.36 -8.58
CA ARG A 28 -10.23 -16.67 -7.45
C ARG A 28 -10.33 -17.56 -6.22
N GLU A 29 -9.17 -17.96 -5.70
CA GLU A 29 -9.09 -18.79 -4.51
C GLU A 29 -9.74 -18.03 -3.35
N ARG A 30 -10.78 -18.63 -2.77
CA ARG A 30 -11.46 -18.03 -1.62
C ARG A 30 -10.51 -18.13 -0.44
N SER A 31 -10.31 -17.01 0.26
CA SER A 31 -9.49 -17.00 1.47
C SER A 31 -10.00 -18.06 2.45
N THR A 32 -9.14 -19.02 2.77
CA THR A 32 -9.45 -20.04 3.76
C THR A 32 -9.58 -19.40 5.14
N VAL A 33 -10.32 -20.05 6.06
CA VAL A 33 -10.50 -19.57 7.44
C VAL A 33 -9.14 -19.35 8.12
N GLY A 34 -8.17 -20.22 7.87
CA GLY A 34 -6.79 -20.09 8.38
C GLY A 34 -6.07 -18.84 7.86
N GLN A 35 -6.25 -18.48 6.58
CA GLN A 35 -5.65 -17.27 6.02
C GLN A 35 -6.26 -16.00 6.62
N MET A 36 -7.56 -16.02 6.92
CA MET A 36 -8.24 -14.92 7.59
C MET A 36 -7.72 -14.78 9.04
N ALA A 37 -7.68 -15.89 9.79
CA ALA A 37 -7.19 -15.92 11.15
C ALA A 37 -5.73 -15.44 11.26
N GLY A 38 -4.86 -15.86 10.32
CA GLY A 38 -3.46 -15.41 10.28
C GLY A 38 -3.32 -13.90 10.05
N ARG A 39 -4.10 -13.33 9.12
CA ARG A 39 -4.11 -11.88 8.87
C ARG A 39 -4.57 -11.09 10.10
N TRP A 40 -5.60 -11.57 10.80
CA TRP A 40 -6.07 -10.97 12.04
C TRP A 40 -5.03 -11.06 13.15
N LEU A 41 -4.42 -12.23 13.35
CA LEU A 41 -3.42 -12.43 14.40
C LEU A 41 -2.21 -11.50 14.21
N LEU A 42 -1.71 -11.40 12.98
CA LEU A 42 -0.61 -10.49 12.65
C LEU A 42 -1.00 -9.03 12.90
N GLY A 43 -2.16 -8.60 12.42
CA GLY A 43 -2.65 -7.24 12.63
C GLY A 43 -2.78 -6.89 14.10
N LEU A 44 -3.41 -7.77 14.90
CA LEU A 44 -3.59 -7.56 16.33
C LEU A 44 -2.26 -7.51 17.09
N THR A 45 -1.31 -8.39 16.75
CA THR A 45 0.02 -8.39 17.36
C THR A 45 0.76 -7.08 17.09
N LEU A 46 0.70 -6.60 15.84
CA LEU A 46 1.36 -5.36 15.45
C LEU A 46 0.78 -4.15 16.20
N VAL A 47 -0.55 -4.05 16.26
CA VAL A 47 -1.25 -2.99 16.99
C VAL A 47 -0.94 -3.05 18.48
N ALA A 48 -0.98 -4.24 19.09
CA ALA A 48 -0.67 -4.41 20.50
C ALA A 48 0.77 -3.99 20.84
N GLY A 49 1.75 -4.32 20.00
CA GLY A 49 3.13 -3.88 20.15
C GLY A 49 3.28 -2.36 20.06
N LEU A 50 2.59 -1.74 19.11
CA LEU A 50 2.62 -0.28 18.92
C LEU A 50 1.98 0.46 20.09
N VAL A 51 0.82 -0.01 20.56
CA VAL A 51 0.15 0.52 21.75
C VAL A 51 1.01 0.31 22.99
N GLY A 52 1.60 -0.88 23.17
CA GLY A 52 2.51 -1.17 24.28
C GLY A 52 3.72 -0.24 24.30
N SER A 53 4.33 0.00 23.14
CA SER A 53 5.42 0.97 23.00
C SER A 53 4.99 2.39 23.37
N LEU A 54 3.78 2.80 23.00
CA LEU A 54 3.27 4.13 23.33
C LEU A 54 2.96 4.27 24.83
N VAL A 55 2.33 3.26 25.44
CA VAL A 55 2.02 3.25 26.87
C VAL A 55 3.30 3.31 27.70
N ILE A 56 4.36 2.61 27.29
CA ILE A 56 5.64 2.60 28.00
C ILE A 56 6.49 3.84 27.66
N GLY A 57 6.44 4.33 26.42
CA GLY A 57 7.30 5.40 25.92
C GLY A 57 6.79 6.82 26.16
N THR A 58 5.47 7.04 26.19
CA THR A 58 4.89 8.39 26.41
C THR A 58 5.19 8.98 27.79
N PRO A 59 5.26 8.23 28.90
CA PRO A 59 5.71 8.77 30.18
C PRO A 59 7.14 9.32 30.11
N ALA A 60 8.02 8.70 29.31
CA ALA A 60 9.39 9.15 29.13
C ALA A 60 9.52 10.44 28.30
N LEU A 61 8.48 10.77 27.52
CA LEU A 61 8.40 12.00 26.72
C LEU A 61 7.68 13.14 27.45
N THR A 62 7.09 12.87 28.61
CA THR A 62 6.45 13.90 29.43
C THR A 62 7.56 14.67 30.15
N PRO A 63 7.87 15.92 29.77
CA PRO A 63 8.80 16.73 30.54
C PRO A 63 8.23 16.90 31.95
N ASP A 64 9.07 16.73 32.97
CA ASP A 64 8.71 17.04 34.33
C ASP A 64 8.10 18.44 34.38
N ARG A 65 6.93 18.56 35.03
CA ARG A 65 6.12 19.79 35.11
C ARG A 65 6.83 20.96 35.77
N THR A 66 8.09 20.78 36.18
CA THR A 66 9.04 21.81 36.59
C THR A 66 9.54 22.69 35.42
N ALA A 67 9.21 22.34 34.17
CA ALA A 67 9.55 23.09 32.95
C ALA A 67 8.63 24.31 32.64
N ASP A 68 7.85 24.80 33.62
CA ASP A 68 7.19 26.12 33.53
C ASP A 68 8.20 27.29 33.66
N GLN A 69 9.50 27.02 33.77
CA GLN A 69 10.52 28.02 33.50
C GLN A 69 10.68 28.18 31.98
N PRO A 70 10.54 29.40 31.42
CA PRO A 70 10.70 29.62 29.99
C PRO A 70 12.10 29.18 29.61
N GLN A 71 12.18 28.18 28.71
CA GLN A 71 13.43 27.63 28.22
C GLN A 71 14.18 28.71 27.46
N GLN A 72 15.07 29.42 28.17
CA GLN A 72 15.85 30.53 27.63
C GLN A 72 16.84 29.96 26.63
N SER A 73 16.64 30.32 25.36
CA SER A 73 17.42 29.83 24.24
C SER A 73 18.84 30.41 24.31
N GLN A 74 19.80 29.63 24.84
CA GLN A 74 21.22 30.04 24.91
C GLN A 74 21.88 30.26 23.54
N ALA A 75 21.17 29.93 22.44
CA ALA A 75 21.59 30.29 21.09
C ALA A 75 21.52 31.81 20.82
N SER A 76 20.73 32.56 21.60
CA SER A 76 20.57 34.00 21.40
C SER A 76 21.50 34.87 22.25
N GLU A 77 22.24 34.28 23.20
CA GLU A 77 23.12 35.00 24.13
C GLU A 77 24.55 35.17 23.60
N ARG A 78 24.86 34.56 22.44
CA ARG A 78 26.21 34.56 21.85
C ARG A 78 26.33 35.40 20.57
N ARG A 79 25.50 36.43 20.40
CA ARG A 79 25.58 37.39 19.30
C ARG A 79 25.99 38.77 19.80
#